data_AF-A0A2R7P6K5-F1
#
_entry.id   AF-A0A2R7P6K5-F1
#
_cell.length_a   1.000
_cell.length_b   1.000
_cell.length_c   1.000
_cell.angle_alpha   90.00
_cell.angle_beta   90.00
_cell.angle_gamma   90.00
#
_symmetry.space_group_name_H-M   'P 1'
#
loop_
_entity.id
_entity.type
_entity.pdbx_description
1 polymer ?
#
loop_
_entity_poly.entity_id
_entity_poly.type
_entity_poly.pdbx_seq_one_letter_code
_entity_poly.pdbx_strand_id
1 'polypeptide(L)'
;GLDALDGPWLARIESAQQANPRDARLQYLAGMACLKRQLWGKAQQLLTQAAQQLNDAPMRASAWRHVAELAEQRGDDSAAVSAWKQAALAR
;
A
#
# COMPACT_ATOMS: atom_id res chain seq x y z
N GLY A 1 3.19 -15.34 -4.69
CA GLY A 1 3.56 -13.91 -4.60
C GLY A 1 2.78 -13.13 -5.63
N LEU A 2 2.62 -11.82 -5.44
CA LEU A 2 2.02 -10.91 -6.41
C LEU A 2 2.82 -10.90 -7.76
N ASP A 3 3.93 -11.64 -7.82
CA ASP A 3 4.69 -12.21 -8.96
C ASP A 3 3.91 -12.41 -10.27
N ALA A 4 2.83 -13.16 -10.15
CA ALA A 4 2.04 -13.67 -11.27
C ALA A 4 0.87 -12.74 -11.67
N LEU A 5 0.93 -11.47 -11.26
CA LEU A 5 -0.14 -10.52 -11.52
C LEU A 5 0.10 -9.83 -12.86
N ASP A 6 -0.38 -10.49 -13.89
CA ASP A 6 -0.24 -10.10 -15.29
C ASP A 6 -0.92 -8.75 -15.60
N GLY A 7 -0.57 -8.15 -16.74
CA GLY A 7 -1.17 -6.89 -17.24
C GLY A 7 -2.72 -6.83 -17.20
N PRO A 8 -3.46 -7.91 -17.52
CA PRO A 8 -4.91 -7.94 -17.40
C PRO A 8 -5.42 -7.80 -15.96
N TRP A 9 -4.71 -8.34 -14.97
CA TRP A 9 -5.07 -8.18 -13.57
C TRP A 9 -4.93 -6.73 -13.13
N LEU A 10 -3.84 -6.07 -13.54
CA LEU A 10 -3.63 -4.65 -13.25
C LEU A 10 -4.73 -3.77 -13.84
N ALA A 11 -5.07 -3.98 -15.11
CA ALA A 11 -6.13 -3.24 -15.79
C ALA A 11 -7.49 -3.41 -15.08
N ARG A 12 -7.77 -4.59 -14.53
CA ARG A 12 -8.99 -4.85 -13.73
C ARG A 12 -8.98 -4.07 -12.41
N ILE A 13 -7.85 -3.99 -11.72
CA ILE A 13 -7.73 -3.18 -10.50
C ILE A 13 -7.86 -1.69 -10.80
N GLU A 14 -7.25 -1.20 -11.87
CA GLU A 14 -7.36 0.22 -12.27
C GLU A 14 -8.82 0.59 -12.62
N SER A 15 -9.52 -0.26 -13.38
CA SER A 15 -10.93 -0.06 -13.69
C SER A 15 -11.82 -0.10 -12.43
N ALA A 16 -11.58 -1.06 -11.54
CA ALA A 16 -12.30 -1.14 -10.27
C ALA A 16 -12.02 0.08 -9.39
N GLN A 17 -10.78 0.58 -9.36
CA GLN A 17 -10.39 1.76 -8.57
C GLN A 17 -10.98 3.05 -9.14
N GLN A 18 -11.17 3.15 -10.46
CA GLN A 18 -11.91 4.27 -11.07
C GLN A 18 -13.40 4.21 -10.72
N ALA A 19 -13.99 3.01 -10.71
CA ALA A 19 -15.39 2.83 -10.33
C ALA A 19 -15.64 3.04 -8.83
N ASN A 20 -14.68 2.68 -7.98
CA ASN A 20 -14.78 2.82 -6.52
C ASN A 20 -13.48 3.34 -5.90
N PRO A 21 -13.17 4.64 -6.03
CA PRO A 21 -11.89 5.21 -5.58
C PRO A 21 -11.74 5.24 -4.05
N ARG A 22 -12.82 5.00 -3.30
CA ARG A 22 -12.84 5.01 -1.83
C ARG A 22 -12.73 3.61 -1.23
N ASP A 23 -12.61 2.57 -2.04
CA ASP A 23 -12.40 1.21 -1.54
C ASP A 23 -10.94 1.04 -1.08
N ALA A 24 -10.76 0.90 0.23
CA ALA A 24 -9.46 0.74 0.86
C ALA A 24 -8.67 -0.49 0.35
N ARG A 25 -9.36 -1.57 -0.03
CA ARG A 25 -8.71 -2.77 -0.58
C ARG A 25 -8.20 -2.52 -1.99
N LEU A 26 -8.96 -1.80 -2.82
CA LEU A 26 -8.52 -1.43 -4.17
C LEU A 26 -7.36 -0.42 -4.11
N GLN A 27 -7.38 0.53 -3.18
CA GLN A 27 -6.26 1.44 -2.94
C GLN A 27 -4.99 0.68 -2.51
N TYR A 28 -5.12 -0.33 -1.64
CA TYR A 28 -3.98 -1.18 -1.26
C TYR A 28 -3.40 -1.90 -2.48
N LEU A 29 -4.24 -2.53 -3.30
CA LEU A 29 -3.78 -3.24 -4.51
C LEU A 29 -3.13 -2.29 -5.53
N ALA A 30 -3.68 -1.09 -5.73
CA ALA A 30 -3.08 -0.06 -6.56
C ALA A 30 -1.71 0.40 -5.99
N GLY A 31 -1.59 0.52 -4.67
CA GLY A 31 -0.33 0.82 -3.98
C GLY A 31 0.73 -0.27 -4.18
N MET A 32 0.34 -1.54 -4.05
CA MET A 32 1.22 -2.70 -4.31
C MET A 32 1.66 -2.78 -5.77
N ALA A 33 0.78 -2.42 -6.72
CA ALA A 33 1.16 -2.31 -8.12
C ALA A 33 2.17 -1.18 -8.37
N CYS A 34 2.01 -0.04 -7.69
CA CYS A 34 2.97 1.06 -7.78
C CYS A 34 4.34 0.65 -7.22
N LEU A 35 4.40 -0.12 -6.13
CA LEU A 35 5.65 -0.68 -5.60
C LEU A 35 6.39 -1.51 -6.65
N LYS A 36 5.68 -2.44 -7.31
CA LYS A 36 6.24 -3.30 -8.36
C LYS A 36 6.77 -2.53 -9.55
N ARG A 37 6.13 -1.40 -9.88
CA ARG A 37 6.53 -0.52 -10.99
C ARG A 37 7.57 0.53 -10.58
N GLN A 38 8.12 0.43 -9.36
CA GLN A 38 9.06 1.39 -8.77
C GLN A 38 8.53 2.84 -8.73
N LEU A 39 7.22 3.00 -8.69
CA LEU A 39 6.53 4.29 -8.54
C LEU A 39 6.40 4.64 -7.05
N TRP A 40 7.53 4.79 -6.37
CA TRP A 40 7.61 4.83 -4.90
C TRP A 40 6.75 5.93 -4.26
N GLY A 41 6.76 7.15 -4.79
CA GLY A 41 5.97 8.25 -4.22
C GLY A 41 4.46 7.99 -4.25
N LYS A 42 3.97 7.46 -5.38
CA LYS A 42 2.55 7.10 -5.53
C LYS A 42 2.20 5.88 -4.69
N ALA A 43 3.10 4.90 -4.62
CA ALA A 43 2.94 3.73 -3.76
C ALA A 43 2.79 4.13 -2.29
N GLN A 44 3.67 4.99 -1.79
CA GLN A 44 3.61 5.47 -0.41
C GLN A 44 2.27 6.16 -0.11
N GLN A 45 1.83 7.07 -0.99
CA GLN A 45 0.56 7.77 -0.80
C GLN A 45 -0.63 6.80 -0.77
N LEU A 46 -0.71 5.89 -1.75
CA LEU A 46 -1.81 4.93 -1.84
C LEU A 46 -1.83 3.95 -0.67
N LEU A 47 -0.67 3.41 -0.29
CA LEU A 47 -0.56 2.47 0.82
C LEU A 47 -0.86 3.14 2.16
N THR A 48 -0.45 4.40 2.35
CA THR A 48 -0.77 5.16 3.57
C THR A 48 -2.28 5.41 3.69
N GLN A 49 -2.93 5.81 2.60
CA GLN A 49 -4.39 5.99 2.57
C GLN A 49 -5.12 4.67 2.83
N ALA A 50 -4.69 3.60 2.16
CA ALA A 50 -5.26 2.28 2.36
C ALA A 50 -5.09 1.81 3.81
N ALA A 51 -3.90 1.96 4.40
CA ALA A 51 -3.63 1.54 5.77
C ALA A 51 -4.53 2.25 6.80
N GLN A 52 -4.94 3.49 6.55
CA GLN A 52 -5.85 4.23 7.42
C GLN A 52 -7.31 3.76 7.28
N GLN A 53 -7.71 3.26 6.11
CA GLN A 53 -9.10 2.90 5.81
C GLN A 53 -9.37 1.39 5.87
N LEU A 54 -8.32 0.57 5.89
CA LEU A 54 -8.42 -0.88 5.97
C LEU A 54 -8.91 -1.32 7.37
N ASN A 55 -10.05 -1.99 7.40
CA ASN A 55 -10.59 -2.60 8.62
C ASN A 55 -9.85 -3.91 8.98
N ASP A 56 -9.34 -4.61 7.97
CA ASP A 56 -8.64 -5.87 8.11
C ASP A 56 -7.26 -5.66 8.77
N ALA A 57 -7.11 -6.16 9.99
CA ALA A 57 -5.91 -6.02 10.81
C ALA A 57 -4.62 -6.50 10.11
N PRO A 58 -4.54 -7.74 9.59
CA PRO A 58 -3.32 -8.19 8.90
C PRO A 58 -3.03 -7.43 7.61
N MET A 59 -4.04 -7.05 6.83
CA MET A 59 -3.85 -6.25 5.62
C MET A 59 -3.37 -4.83 5.95
N ARG A 60 -3.94 -4.21 6.97
CA ARG A 60 -3.52 -2.89 7.49
C ARG A 60 -2.08 -2.93 8.00
N ALA A 61 -1.71 -3.95 8.77
CA ALA A 61 -0.34 -4.15 9.22
C ALA A 61 0.62 -4.30 8.03
N SER A 62 0.24 -5.06 6.99
CA SER A 62 1.05 -5.19 5.77
C SER A 62 1.23 -3.87 5.04
N ALA A 63 0.18 -3.07 4.91
CA ALA A 63 0.25 -1.76 4.26
C ALA A 63 1.21 -0.82 5.01
N TRP A 64 1.12 -0.77 6.35
CA TRP A 64 2.03 0.04 7.17
C TRP A 64 3.49 -0.41 7.08
N ARG A 65 3.77 -1.73 7.00
CA ARG A 65 5.14 -2.24 6.81
C ARG A 65 5.75 -1.74 5.51
N HIS A 66 5.01 -1.78 4.40
CA HIS A 66 5.50 -1.27 3.12
C HIS A 66 5.70 0.25 3.12
N VAL A 67 4.85 1.01 3.83
CA VAL A 67 5.07 2.45 4.02
C VAL A 67 6.35 2.71 4.81
N ALA A 68 6.64 1.89 5.82
CA ALA A 68 7.86 1.99 6.62
C ALA A 68 9.11 1.67 5.77
N GLU A 69 9.09 0.56 5.04
CA GLU A 69 10.18 0.15 4.13
C GLU A 69 10.48 1.24 3.09
N LEU A 70 9.44 1.87 2.52
CA LEU A 70 9.60 2.99 1.58
C LEU A 70 10.21 4.23 2.24
N ALA A 71 9.87 4.50 3.50
CA ALA A 71 10.43 5.61 4.25
C ALA A 71 11.91 5.38 4.58
N GLU A 72 12.29 4.16 4.98
CA GLU A 72 13.69 3.76 5.21
C GLU A 72 14.53 3.91 3.94
N GLN A 73 14.02 3.45 2.79
CA GLN A 73 14.71 3.60 1.50
C GLN A 73 14.94 5.07 1.10
N ARG A 74 14.13 6.00 1.61
CA ARG A 74 14.25 7.44 1.37
C ARG A 74 15.09 8.16 2.43
N GLY A 75 15.56 7.46 3.46
CA GLY A 75 16.27 8.04 4.60
C GLY A 75 15.36 8.87 5.53
N ASP A 76 14.05 8.65 5.49
CA ASP A 76 13.09 9.29 6.42
C ASP A 76 12.82 8.36 7.60
N ASP A 77 13.79 8.32 8.52
CA ASP A 77 13.73 7.47 9.72
C ASP A 77 12.53 7.81 10.61
N SER A 78 12.09 9.07 10.61
CA SER A 78 10.96 9.53 11.41
C SER A 78 9.63 8.94 10.91
N ALA A 79 9.43 8.93 9.59
CA ALA A 79 8.28 8.33 8.96
C ALA A 79 8.33 6.80 9.05
N ALA A 80 9.52 6.20 8.92
CA ALA A 80 9.72 4.77 9.06
C ALA A 80 9.31 4.26 10.46
N VAL A 81 9.83 4.87 11.52
CA VAL A 81 9.50 4.50 12.91
C VAL A 81 8.00 4.66 13.18
N SER A 82 7.41 5.75 12.70
CA SER A 82 5.98 6.00 12.84
C SER A 82 5.14 4.91 12.16
N ALA A 83 5.51 4.52 10.94
CA ALA A 83 4.82 3.49 10.18
C ALA A 83 5.01 2.09 10.79
N TRP A 84 6.22 1.74 11.25
CA TRP A 84 6.47 0.49 11.99
C TRP A 84 5.65 0.39 13.26
N LYS A 85 5.50 1.50 14.00
CA LYS A 85 4.65 1.55 15.19
C LYS A 85 3.18 1.29 14.82
N GLN A 86 2.67 1.89 13.75
CA GLN A 86 1.31 1.65 13.28
C GLN A 86 1.11 0.19 12.83
N ALA A 87 2.10 -0.40 12.16
CA ALA A 87 2.06 -1.81 11.77
C ALA A 87 1.93 -2.75 12.99
N ALA A 88 2.69 -2.48 14.05
CA ALA A 88 2.63 -3.26 15.30
C ALA A 88 1.32 -3.07 16.06
N LEU A 89 0.74 -1.86 16.04
CA LEU A 89 -0.54 -1.55 16.66
C LEU A 89 -1.75 -2.09 15.88
N ALA A 90 -1.58 -2.36 14.59
CA ALA A 90 -2.65 -2.86 13.73
C ALA A 90 -3.04 -4.33 13.97
N ARG A 91 -2.43 -5.00 14.96
CA ARG A 91 -2.67 -6.39 15.37
C ARG A 91 -4.09 -6.68 15.87
#